data_AF-A0A2Z6R889-F1
#
_entry.id   AF-A0A2Z6R889-F1
#
_cell.length_a   1.000
_cell.length_b   1.000
_cell.length_c   1.000
_cell.angle_alpha   90.00
_cell.angle_beta   90.00
_cell.angle_gamma   90.00
#
_symmetry.space_group_name_H-M   'P 1'
#
loop_
_entity.id
_entity.type
_entity.pdbx_description
1 polymer ?
#
loop_
_entity_poly.entity_id
_entity_poly.type
_entity_poly.pdbx_seq_one_letter_code
_entity_poly.pdbx_strand_id
1 'polypeptide(L)'
;MTKKSKKTKNIKKYSQDFIDTNEHYDDYEDYFDDTEKSTLNKIGINKDNQDQYLLQDLKQILFCEEIARSMITIKEKIICPIKKIIFFTPKFNDYKPDASNYSCALLTDVNNDSFAIIYRPSYVEGINDDLIVKKFPGYGIKNKTKKLETKIQNENPIHAIMSDSKISLKDIINFTILDNELPSDAINNPDHYLLPLDIVSRPIANTALRHYGIYLGNKAVVHITDEGTKCESWNKFHNPTLSSGSSYFSFFSIFSSNLTNVSNVSVLGGTGKLTRHHPIIPFKNQEVIIEDISKAVAINYGKGKYGLLKNNCEHLVNMCILGINRSGQVDENLRRSPFWLYEEHESEAGFNPPNSSYKNHKDHIEKCIRQAEKNRKYSLCKRQIGRKRFDKRIELRPTPPCKIQ
;
A
#
# COMPACT_ATOMS: atom_id res chain seq x y z
N MET A 1 39.90 5.53 -26.49
CA MET A 1 38.90 5.30 -25.41
C MET A 1 38.16 6.60 -25.14
N THR A 2 36.98 6.78 -25.73
CA THR A 2 36.15 7.99 -25.53
C THR A 2 35.26 7.80 -24.30
N LYS A 3 35.54 8.55 -23.23
CA LYS A 3 34.70 8.61 -22.02
C LYS A 3 33.35 9.24 -22.39
N LYS A 4 32.30 8.42 -22.49
CA LYS A 4 30.91 8.93 -22.57
C LYS A 4 30.53 9.53 -21.22
N SER A 5 30.38 10.86 -21.17
CA SER A 5 29.83 11.55 -20.00
C SER A 5 28.36 11.14 -19.81
N LYS A 6 28.03 10.58 -18.65
CA LYS A 6 26.63 10.40 -18.21
C LYS A 6 26.01 11.79 -18.07
N LYS A 7 25.14 12.18 -19.01
CA LYS A 7 24.24 13.33 -18.84
C LYS A 7 23.23 12.98 -17.75
N THR A 8 23.41 13.52 -16.55
CA THR A 8 22.35 13.60 -15.55
C THR A 8 21.27 14.52 -16.09
N LYS A 9 20.07 13.99 -16.35
CA LYS A 9 18.89 14.81 -16.67
C LYS A 9 18.56 15.62 -15.42
N ASN A 10 18.79 16.93 -15.45
CA ASN A 10 18.21 17.84 -14.47
C ASN A 10 16.69 17.80 -14.62
N ILE A 11 16.02 17.11 -13.70
CA ILE A 11 14.57 17.22 -13.53
C ILE A 11 14.34 18.64 -13.02
N LYS A 12 13.67 19.48 -13.81
CA LYS A 12 13.24 20.82 -13.35
C LYS A 12 12.36 20.63 -12.12
N LYS A 13 12.76 21.17 -10.97
CA LYS A 13 11.88 21.28 -9.81
C LYS A 13 10.83 22.35 -10.13
N TYR A 14 9.56 21.98 -10.17
CA TYR A 14 8.44 22.92 -10.24
C TYR A 14 8.52 23.89 -9.05
N SER A 15 8.22 25.17 -9.26
CA SER A 15 8.37 26.21 -8.25
C SER A 15 7.53 25.88 -7.01
N GLN A 16 8.19 25.74 -5.86
CA GLN A 16 7.58 25.36 -4.59
C GLN A 16 6.72 26.49 -3.97
N ASP A 17 6.70 27.68 -4.58
CA ASP A 17 6.28 28.94 -3.97
C ASP A 17 4.79 29.28 -4.13
N PHE A 18 3.95 28.35 -4.56
CA PHE A 18 2.51 28.59 -4.69
C PHE A 18 1.83 28.65 -3.30
N ILE A 19 1.60 29.83 -2.75
CA ILE A 19 0.92 30.03 -1.46
C ILE A 19 -0.32 30.90 -1.67
N ASP A 20 -1.48 30.30 -1.45
CA ASP A 20 -2.76 30.94 -1.04
C ASP A 20 -3.54 31.82 -2.02
N THR A 21 -3.98 31.29 -3.16
CA THR A 21 -5.17 31.87 -3.76
C THR A 21 -6.11 30.86 -4.44
N ASN A 22 -7.33 30.78 -3.93
CA ASN A 22 -8.47 30.06 -4.53
C ASN A 22 -9.26 30.97 -5.49
N GLU A 23 -8.69 32.08 -5.94
CA GLU A 23 -9.41 33.02 -6.80
C GLU A 23 -9.47 32.49 -8.24
N HIS A 24 -10.56 32.79 -8.93
CA HIS A 24 -10.60 32.69 -10.38
C HIS A 24 -9.63 33.74 -10.93
N TYR A 25 -8.63 33.29 -11.69
CA TYR A 25 -7.57 34.17 -12.20
C TYR A 25 -7.79 34.51 -13.65
N ASP A 26 -7.79 35.81 -13.92
CA ASP A 26 -7.89 36.36 -15.27
C ASP A 26 -6.60 36.17 -16.08
N ASP A 27 -5.45 35.90 -15.44
CA ASP A 27 -4.14 35.85 -16.12
C ASP A 27 -3.49 34.45 -16.14
N TYR A 28 -4.01 33.57 -16.99
CA TYR A 28 -3.43 32.25 -17.28
C TYR A 28 -1.99 32.31 -17.82
N GLU A 29 -1.61 33.42 -18.45
CA GLU A 29 -0.29 33.57 -19.06
C GLU A 29 0.85 33.50 -18.04
N ASP A 30 0.60 33.92 -16.80
CA ASP A 30 1.64 34.08 -15.77
C ASP A 30 1.93 32.79 -14.98
N TYR A 31 1.01 31.81 -14.98
CA TYR A 31 1.11 30.64 -14.11
C TYR A 31 1.67 29.39 -14.77
N PHE A 32 1.71 29.35 -16.10
CA PHE A 32 2.18 28.21 -16.86
C PHE A 32 3.31 28.61 -17.78
N ASP A 33 4.40 27.85 -17.75
CA ASP A 33 5.44 28.01 -18.77
C ASP A 33 4.95 27.47 -20.13
N ASP A 34 5.65 27.82 -21.21
CA ASP A 34 5.28 27.40 -22.57
C ASP A 34 5.21 25.87 -22.72
N THR A 35 5.98 25.12 -21.92
CA THR A 35 5.99 23.65 -21.94
C THR A 35 4.74 23.10 -21.26
N GLU A 36 4.34 23.67 -20.13
CA GLU A 36 3.09 23.33 -19.44
C GLU A 36 1.88 23.67 -20.32
N LYS A 37 1.83 24.87 -20.92
CA LYS A 37 0.78 25.29 -21.86
C LYS A 37 0.67 24.34 -23.04
N SER A 38 1.80 23.96 -23.63
CA SER A 38 1.87 22.98 -24.74
C SER A 38 1.33 21.61 -24.32
N THR A 39 1.65 21.16 -23.10
CA THR A 39 1.17 19.89 -22.55
C THR A 39 -0.34 19.92 -22.32
N LEU A 40 -0.88 20.98 -21.69
CA LEU A 40 -2.31 21.19 -21.48
C LEU A 40 -3.08 21.21 -22.81
N ASN A 41 -2.56 21.93 -23.82
CA ASN A 41 -3.17 21.98 -25.15
C ASN A 41 -3.29 20.59 -25.78
N LYS A 42 -2.25 19.75 -25.67
CA LYS A 42 -2.25 18.37 -26.23
C LYS A 42 -3.27 17.46 -25.56
N ILE A 43 -3.58 17.67 -24.29
CA ILE A 43 -4.58 16.87 -23.56
C ILE A 43 -6.01 17.46 -23.68
N GLY A 44 -6.17 18.55 -24.44
CA GLY A 44 -7.47 19.16 -24.75
C GLY A 44 -7.86 20.34 -23.86
N ILE A 45 -6.92 20.93 -23.14
CA ILE A 45 -7.13 22.13 -22.32
C ILE A 45 -6.42 23.31 -22.99
N ASN A 46 -7.18 24.29 -23.44
CA ASN A 46 -6.69 25.46 -24.17
C ASN A 46 -7.26 26.76 -23.60
N LYS A 47 -6.88 27.89 -24.19
CA LYS A 47 -7.36 29.22 -23.76
C LYS A 47 -8.87 29.36 -23.72
N ASP A 48 -9.59 28.64 -24.57
CA ASP A 48 -11.04 28.75 -24.72
C ASP A 48 -11.82 27.96 -23.65
N ASN A 49 -11.16 27.06 -22.91
CA ASN A 49 -11.82 26.22 -21.91
C ASN A 49 -11.08 26.07 -20.58
N GLN A 50 -9.91 26.70 -20.42
CA GLN A 50 -9.09 26.60 -19.22
C GLN A 50 -9.78 27.13 -17.95
N ASP A 51 -10.65 28.13 -18.10
CA ASP A 51 -11.45 28.77 -17.05
C ASP A 51 -12.43 27.79 -16.37
N GLN A 52 -12.75 26.67 -17.04
CA GLN A 52 -13.59 25.60 -16.51
C GLN A 52 -12.88 24.76 -15.43
N TYR A 53 -11.56 24.91 -15.27
CA TYR A 53 -10.73 24.11 -14.39
C TYR A 53 -10.10 24.97 -13.29
N LEU A 54 -9.95 24.39 -12.10
CA LEU A 54 -9.21 25.05 -11.04
C LEU A 54 -7.71 24.96 -11.35
N LEU A 55 -6.94 25.99 -10.99
CA LEU A 55 -5.49 26.00 -11.20
C LEU A 55 -4.80 24.80 -10.54
N GLN A 56 -5.24 24.43 -9.33
CA GLN A 56 -4.74 23.25 -8.62
C GLN A 56 -4.97 21.96 -9.43
N ASP A 57 -6.16 21.79 -10.00
CA ASP A 57 -6.52 20.65 -10.83
C ASP A 57 -5.62 20.58 -12.08
N LEU A 58 -5.37 21.71 -12.75
CA LEU A 58 -4.48 21.79 -13.92
C LEU A 58 -3.03 21.40 -13.58
N LYS A 59 -2.50 21.89 -12.46
CA LYS A 59 -1.16 21.52 -11.99
C LYS A 59 -1.08 20.04 -11.61
N GLN A 60 -2.13 19.49 -11.02
CA GLN A 60 -2.18 18.05 -10.71
C GLN A 60 -2.25 17.19 -11.98
N ILE A 61 -2.95 17.63 -13.03
CA ILE A 61 -2.93 16.94 -14.34
C ILE A 61 -1.52 16.92 -14.92
N LEU A 62 -0.81 18.04 -14.91
CA LEU A 62 0.57 18.14 -15.39
C LEU A 62 1.51 17.23 -14.59
N PHE A 63 1.37 17.20 -13.27
CA PHE A 63 2.12 16.29 -12.41
C PHE A 63 1.83 14.82 -12.77
N CYS A 64 0.56 14.44 -12.94
CA CYS A 64 0.19 13.09 -13.37
C CYS A 64 0.76 12.72 -14.76
N GLU A 65 0.78 13.66 -15.71
CA GLU A 65 1.42 13.45 -17.03
C GLU A 65 2.91 13.22 -16.89
N GLU A 66 3.61 14.00 -16.07
CA GLU A 66 5.04 13.84 -15.86
C GLU A 66 5.37 12.49 -15.22
N ILE A 67 4.60 12.08 -14.20
CA ILE A 67 4.73 10.76 -13.59
C ILE A 67 4.53 9.67 -14.66
N ALA A 68 3.47 9.76 -15.47
CA ALA A 68 3.21 8.84 -16.56
C ALA A 68 4.36 8.79 -17.59
N ARG A 69 4.96 9.93 -17.91
CA ARG A 69 6.09 10.05 -18.82
C ARG A 69 7.38 9.45 -18.27
N SER A 70 7.57 9.54 -16.96
CA SER A 70 8.76 9.02 -16.28
C SER A 70 8.73 7.51 -16.07
N MET A 71 7.53 6.91 -16.01
CA MET A 71 7.33 5.50 -15.68
C MET A 71 7.26 4.61 -16.91
N ILE A 72 8.32 3.82 -17.12
CA ILE A 72 8.44 2.82 -18.20
C ILE A 72 7.22 1.90 -18.24
N THR A 73 6.74 1.44 -17.08
CA THR A 73 5.58 0.56 -16.96
C THR A 73 4.30 1.12 -17.59
N ILE A 74 4.07 2.43 -17.53
CA ILE A 74 2.91 3.06 -18.19
C ILE A 74 3.12 3.09 -19.71
N LYS A 75 4.31 3.51 -20.14
CA LYS A 75 4.64 3.63 -21.58
C LYS A 75 4.56 2.31 -22.33
N GLU A 76 5.03 1.23 -21.72
CA GLU A 76 4.98 -0.11 -22.32
C GLU A 76 3.57 -0.70 -22.35
N LYS A 77 2.73 -0.36 -21.36
CA LYS A 77 1.35 -0.88 -21.28
C LYS A 77 0.35 -0.11 -22.14
N ILE A 78 0.57 1.19 -22.37
CA ILE A 78 -0.39 2.08 -23.05
C ILE A 78 0.23 2.60 -24.36
N ILE A 79 0.10 1.79 -25.41
CA ILE A 79 0.75 2.03 -26.72
C ILE A 79 -0.17 2.82 -27.67
N CYS A 80 -1.48 2.67 -27.50
CA CYS A 80 -2.48 3.23 -28.41
C CYS A 80 -2.77 4.71 -28.10
N PRO A 81 -3.13 5.52 -29.11
CA PRO A 81 -3.61 6.88 -28.87
C PRO A 81 -4.80 6.91 -27.91
N ILE A 82 -4.80 7.90 -27.03
CA ILE A 82 -5.81 8.12 -26.01
C ILE A 82 -6.90 9.01 -26.56
N LYS A 83 -8.14 8.53 -26.46
CA LYS A 83 -9.36 9.22 -26.88
C LYS A 83 -10.02 9.98 -25.72
N LYS A 84 -9.89 9.47 -24.49
CA LYS A 84 -10.55 10.02 -23.30
C LYS A 84 -9.71 9.79 -22.06
N ILE A 85 -9.69 10.78 -21.18
CA ILE A 85 -9.07 10.71 -19.85
C ILE A 85 -10.09 11.17 -18.81
N ILE A 86 -10.20 10.46 -17.70
CA ILE A 86 -10.99 10.86 -16.55
C ILE A 86 -10.06 10.87 -15.33
N PHE A 87 -9.81 12.04 -14.76
CA PHE A 87 -9.08 12.19 -13.52
C PHE A 87 -10.05 12.37 -12.35
N PHE A 88 -9.75 11.72 -11.23
CA PHE A 88 -10.50 11.89 -10.00
C PHE A 88 -9.70 11.39 -8.79
N THR A 89 -10.06 11.90 -7.62
CA THR A 89 -9.65 11.34 -6.33
C THR A 89 -10.81 10.49 -5.79
N PRO A 90 -10.57 9.24 -5.37
CA PRO A 90 -11.61 8.37 -4.85
C PRO A 90 -12.12 8.88 -3.49
N LYS A 91 -13.40 8.64 -3.19
CA LYS A 91 -13.98 9.03 -1.89
C LYS A 91 -13.36 8.26 -0.73
N PHE A 92 -12.79 7.10 -1.01
CA PHE A 92 -12.03 6.27 -0.07
C PHE A 92 -10.99 7.04 0.76
N ASN A 93 -10.49 8.17 0.27
CA ASN A 93 -9.50 8.97 0.99
C ASN A 93 -10.08 9.76 2.20
N ASP A 94 -11.34 9.55 2.59
CA ASP A 94 -12.03 10.00 3.83
C ASP A 94 -11.70 11.41 4.34
N TYR A 95 -11.41 12.34 3.42
CA TYR A 95 -11.05 13.73 3.68
C TYR A 95 -9.84 13.94 4.62
N LYS A 96 -9.15 12.88 5.04
CA LYS A 96 -7.95 12.98 5.88
C LYS A 96 -6.75 13.11 4.94
N PRO A 97 -5.97 14.21 4.99
CA PRO A 97 -4.74 14.35 4.23
C PRO A 97 -3.66 13.47 4.88
N ASP A 98 -3.81 12.16 4.76
CA ASP A 98 -2.81 11.20 5.17
C ASP A 98 -2.02 10.69 3.94
N ALA A 99 -1.03 9.84 4.21
CA ALA A 99 -0.12 9.29 3.22
C ALA A 99 -0.77 8.25 2.29
N SER A 100 -2.10 8.06 2.36
CA SER A 100 -2.86 7.10 1.55
C SER A 100 -3.63 7.76 0.38
N ASN A 101 -3.40 9.04 0.10
CA ASN A 101 -4.08 9.74 -0.98
C ASN A 101 -3.78 9.16 -2.37
N TYR A 102 -4.71 8.38 -2.90
CA TYR A 102 -4.68 7.90 -4.28
C TYR A 102 -5.17 8.98 -5.25
N SER A 103 -4.43 9.16 -6.34
CA SER A 103 -4.91 9.81 -7.57
C SER A 103 -5.27 8.71 -8.57
N CYS A 104 -6.46 8.81 -9.16
CA CYS A 104 -6.93 7.84 -10.15
C CYS A 104 -7.08 8.51 -11.51
N ALA A 105 -6.68 7.78 -12.55
CA ALA A 105 -6.99 8.12 -13.93
C ALA A 105 -7.62 6.91 -14.64
N LEU A 106 -8.72 7.15 -15.35
CA LEU A 106 -9.29 6.21 -16.30
C LEU A 106 -9.01 6.71 -17.72
N LEU A 107 -8.26 5.93 -18.47
CA LEU A 107 -7.93 6.21 -19.87
C LEU A 107 -8.77 5.32 -20.76
N THR A 108 -9.25 5.85 -21.89
CA THR A 108 -9.83 5.05 -22.96
C THR A 108 -9.05 5.31 -24.24
N ASP A 109 -8.53 4.25 -24.84
CA ASP A 109 -7.82 4.36 -26.11
C ASP A 109 -8.78 4.36 -27.31
N VAL A 110 -8.21 4.53 -28.51
CA VAL A 110 -8.96 4.50 -29.77
C VAL A 110 -9.61 3.15 -30.09
N ASN A 111 -9.15 2.06 -29.48
CA ASN A 111 -9.74 0.73 -29.62
C ASN A 111 -10.89 0.49 -28.63
N ASN A 112 -11.22 1.48 -27.80
CA ASN A 112 -12.16 1.39 -26.68
C ASN A 112 -11.71 0.40 -25.59
N ASP A 113 -10.41 0.14 -25.48
CA ASP A 113 -9.86 -0.48 -24.27
C ASP A 113 -9.73 0.60 -23.20
N SER A 114 -10.05 0.24 -21.95
CA SER A 114 -9.89 1.14 -20.81
C SER A 114 -8.70 0.75 -19.95
N PHE A 115 -8.03 1.74 -19.38
CA PHE A 115 -6.95 1.52 -18.42
C PHE A 115 -7.30 2.25 -17.13
N ALA A 116 -7.19 1.56 -16.00
CA ALA A 116 -7.18 2.19 -14.69
C ALA A 116 -5.74 2.38 -14.23
N ILE A 117 -5.40 3.62 -13.94
CA ILE A 117 -4.14 4.02 -13.33
C ILE A 117 -4.47 4.49 -11.91
N ILE A 118 -3.85 3.85 -10.93
CA ILE A 118 -3.98 4.19 -9.52
C ILE A 118 -2.59 4.53 -9.03
N TYR A 119 -2.42 5.76 -8.57
CA TYR A 119 -1.13 6.29 -8.17
C TYR A 119 -1.21 6.82 -6.75
N ARG A 120 -0.33 6.34 -5.86
CA ARG A 120 -0.15 6.89 -4.52
C ARG A 120 1.28 7.42 -4.41
N PRO A 121 1.49 8.73 -4.46
CA PRO A 121 2.79 9.30 -4.15
C PRO A 121 3.17 9.00 -2.70
N SER A 122 4.40 8.57 -2.48
CA SER A 122 4.99 8.47 -1.16
C SER A 122 5.52 9.83 -0.73
N TYR A 123 5.09 10.25 0.44
CA TYR A 123 5.56 11.47 1.08
C TYR A 123 6.50 11.17 2.25
N VAL A 124 6.91 9.92 2.38
CA VAL A 124 7.73 9.43 3.48
C VAL A 124 9.10 9.13 2.91
N GLU A 125 10.13 9.74 3.52
CA GLU A 125 11.51 9.51 3.12
C GLU A 125 11.84 8.01 3.19
N GLY A 126 12.47 7.46 2.14
CA GLY A 126 12.82 6.04 2.07
C GLY A 126 11.68 5.09 1.69
N ILE A 127 10.51 5.62 1.32
CA ILE A 127 9.37 4.82 0.85
C ILE A 127 9.03 5.25 -0.58
N ASN A 128 8.87 4.27 -1.47
CA ASN A 128 8.60 4.51 -2.89
C ASN A 128 7.11 4.79 -3.12
N ASP A 129 6.82 5.48 -4.21
CA ASP A 129 5.46 5.66 -4.71
C ASP A 129 4.84 4.32 -5.10
N ASP A 130 3.52 4.19 -4.97
CA ASP A 130 2.78 3.06 -5.52
C ASP A 130 2.16 3.42 -6.87
N LEU A 131 2.30 2.50 -7.83
CA LEU A 131 1.68 2.60 -9.13
C LEU A 131 1.05 1.29 -9.56
N ILE A 132 -0.25 1.33 -9.85
CA ILE A 132 -0.97 0.22 -10.47
C ILE A 132 -1.52 0.67 -11.82
N VAL A 133 -1.27 -0.15 -12.85
CA VAL A 133 -1.80 0.04 -14.20
C VAL A 133 -2.48 -1.25 -14.64
N LYS A 134 -3.81 -1.19 -14.81
CA LYS A 134 -4.64 -2.35 -15.19
C LYS A 134 -5.42 -2.06 -16.47
N LYS A 135 -5.32 -2.96 -17.44
CA LYS A 135 -6.07 -2.93 -18.70
C LYS A 135 -7.40 -3.66 -18.57
N PHE A 136 -8.44 -3.09 -19.16
CA PHE A 136 -9.80 -3.60 -19.25
C PHE A 136 -10.24 -3.63 -20.72
N PRO A 137 -10.07 -4.76 -21.42
CA PRO A 137 -10.43 -4.87 -22.82
C PRO A 137 -11.93 -4.64 -23.06
N GLY A 138 -12.26 -3.81 -24.06
CA GLY A 138 -13.65 -3.51 -24.44
C GLY A 138 -14.50 -2.78 -23.39
N TYR A 139 -13.88 -2.23 -22.34
CA TYR A 139 -14.58 -1.45 -21.31
C TYR A 139 -14.95 -0.03 -21.74
N GLY A 140 -14.42 0.47 -22.86
CA GLY A 140 -14.74 1.79 -23.42
C GLY A 140 -16.16 1.92 -23.98
N ILE A 141 -16.94 0.83 -23.96
CA ILE A 141 -18.38 0.86 -24.24
C ILE A 141 -19.09 1.55 -23.06
N LYS A 142 -19.83 2.64 -23.34
CA LYS A 142 -20.35 3.65 -22.38
C LYS A 142 -20.83 3.13 -21.01
N ASN A 143 -21.46 1.95 -20.95
CA ASN A 143 -22.02 1.43 -19.69
C ASN A 143 -20.99 0.74 -18.79
N LYS A 144 -19.93 0.13 -19.35
CA LYS A 144 -18.92 -0.58 -18.56
C LYS A 144 -17.91 0.37 -17.91
N THR A 145 -17.48 1.41 -18.64
CA THR A 145 -16.58 2.44 -18.07
C THR A 145 -17.22 3.14 -16.88
N LYS A 146 -18.51 3.54 -16.99
CA LYS A 146 -19.22 4.23 -15.92
C LYS A 146 -19.40 3.34 -14.68
N LYS A 147 -19.66 2.04 -14.87
CA LYS A 147 -19.73 1.07 -13.77
C LYS A 147 -18.38 0.95 -13.05
N LEU A 148 -17.29 0.79 -13.80
CA LEU A 148 -15.93 0.72 -13.23
C LEU A 148 -15.58 2.01 -12.49
N GLU A 149 -15.83 3.17 -13.10
CA GLU A 149 -15.64 4.48 -12.48
C GLU A 149 -16.41 4.59 -11.15
N THR A 150 -17.69 4.23 -11.15
CA THR A 150 -18.55 4.27 -9.95
C THR A 150 -18.02 3.36 -8.84
N LYS A 151 -17.51 2.17 -9.20
CA LYS A 151 -16.84 1.29 -8.22
C LYS A 151 -15.59 1.95 -7.66
N ILE A 152 -14.68 2.44 -8.51
CA ILE A 152 -13.40 3.06 -8.07
C ILE A 152 -13.66 4.31 -7.20
N GLN A 153 -14.72 5.07 -7.48
CA GLN A 153 -15.07 6.26 -6.71
C GLN A 153 -15.63 5.94 -5.31
N ASN A 154 -16.42 4.87 -5.17
CA ASN A 154 -17.17 4.59 -3.95
C ASN A 154 -16.54 3.48 -3.10
N GLU A 155 -15.69 2.65 -3.68
CA GLU A 155 -14.96 1.58 -2.99
C GLU A 155 -13.46 1.93 -2.94
N ASN A 156 -12.68 1.06 -2.29
CA ASN A 156 -11.25 1.06 -2.50
C ASN A 156 -10.96 0.95 -4.02
N PRO A 157 -10.24 1.91 -4.64
CA PRO A 157 -9.96 1.94 -6.08
C PRO A 157 -9.44 0.63 -6.63
N ILE A 158 -8.66 -0.05 -5.80
CA ILE A 158 -7.98 -1.26 -6.15
C ILE A 158 -8.95 -2.43 -6.05
N HIS A 159 -9.74 -2.53 -4.98
CA HIS A 159 -10.84 -3.51 -4.91
C HIS A 159 -11.78 -3.41 -6.12
N ALA A 160 -12.14 -2.18 -6.50
CA ALA A 160 -12.98 -1.92 -7.67
C ALA A 160 -12.39 -2.49 -8.97
N ILE A 161 -11.10 -2.26 -9.24
CA ILE A 161 -10.43 -2.84 -10.43
C ILE A 161 -10.23 -4.34 -10.32
N MET A 162 -10.17 -4.87 -9.11
CA MET A 162 -9.88 -6.28 -8.87
C MET A 162 -11.14 -7.17 -8.90
N SER A 163 -12.31 -6.68 -8.49
CA SER A 163 -13.57 -7.44 -8.41
C SER A 163 -14.02 -8.10 -9.72
N ASP A 164 -13.58 -7.57 -10.86
CA ASP A 164 -13.99 -8.04 -12.20
C ASP A 164 -12.93 -8.92 -12.89
N SER A 165 -11.86 -9.37 -12.20
CA SER A 165 -10.83 -10.23 -12.82
C SER A 165 -10.27 -11.34 -11.92
N LYS A 166 -9.85 -12.46 -12.52
CA LYS A 166 -9.07 -13.52 -11.84
C LYS A 166 -7.70 -12.95 -11.51
N ILE A 167 -7.41 -12.71 -10.24
CA ILE A 167 -6.17 -12.09 -9.79
C ILE A 167 -5.40 -13.04 -8.87
N SER A 168 -4.08 -13.05 -9.05
CA SER A 168 -3.18 -13.80 -8.19
C SER A 168 -2.74 -12.95 -7.00
N LEU A 169 -2.35 -13.59 -5.88
CA LEU A 169 -1.80 -12.90 -4.71
C LEU A 169 -0.56 -12.05 -5.04
N LYS A 170 0.17 -12.40 -6.11
CA LYS A 170 1.34 -11.66 -6.60
C LYS A 170 1.00 -10.33 -7.26
N ASP A 171 -0.20 -10.19 -7.79
CA ASP A 171 -0.69 -8.91 -8.31
C ASP A 171 -1.15 -7.96 -7.19
N ILE A 172 -1.33 -8.52 -5.99
CA ILE A 172 -1.90 -7.84 -4.82
C ILE A 172 -0.80 -7.29 -3.92
N ILE A 173 0.19 -8.14 -3.64
CA ILE A 173 1.33 -7.81 -2.81
C ILE A 173 2.55 -7.89 -3.70
N ASN A 174 3.36 -6.84 -3.69
CA ASN A 174 4.68 -6.92 -4.27
C ASN A 174 5.59 -7.77 -3.38
N PHE A 175 5.49 -9.10 -3.53
CA PHE A 175 6.35 -10.07 -2.82
C PHE A 175 7.77 -10.13 -3.37
N THR A 176 8.23 -9.18 -4.19
CA THR A 176 9.64 -9.19 -4.59
C THR A 176 10.51 -8.94 -3.35
N ILE A 177 11.10 -10.03 -2.85
CA ILE A 177 11.83 -10.08 -1.57
C ILE A 177 13.06 -9.16 -1.60
N LEU A 178 13.70 -9.03 -2.78
CA LEU A 178 14.94 -8.29 -2.98
C LEU A 178 14.79 -6.77 -2.82
N ASP A 179 13.66 -6.19 -3.24
CA ASP A 179 13.44 -4.74 -3.20
C ASP A 179 12.92 -4.24 -1.83
N ASN A 180 12.81 -5.17 -0.87
CA ASN A 180 12.09 -4.99 0.38
C ASN A 180 12.93 -5.31 1.62
N GLU A 181 14.22 -5.62 1.47
CA GLU A 181 15.14 -5.77 2.61
C GLU A 181 15.33 -4.41 3.29
N LEU A 182 15.06 -4.37 4.59
CA LEU A 182 15.27 -3.17 5.39
C LEU A 182 16.77 -2.99 5.68
N PRO A 183 17.27 -1.74 5.70
CA PRO A 183 18.63 -1.46 6.14
C PRO A 183 18.82 -1.87 7.61
N SER A 184 20.04 -2.17 8.00
CA SER A 184 20.36 -2.59 9.38
C SER A 184 19.94 -1.55 10.44
N ASP A 185 19.95 -0.26 10.08
CA ASP A 185 19.49 0.81 10.98
C ASP A 185 17.98 0.71 11.32
N ALA A 186 17.18 0.02 10.51
CA ALA A 186 15.76 -0.21 10.80
C ALA A 186 15.54 -1.02 12.08
N ILE A 187 16.55 -1.76 12.56
CA ILE A 187 16.50 -2.45 13.85
C ILE A 187 16.33 -1.44 14.99
N ASN A 188 17.04 -0.32 14.93
CA ASN A 188 17.02 0.70 15.98
C ASN A 188 15.98 1.80 15.70
N ASN A 189 15.71 2.06 14.42
CA ASN A 189 14.89 3.16 13.92
C ASN A 189 13.78 2.69 12.97
N PRO A 190 12.90 1.74 13.36
CA PRO A 190 11.90 1.17 12.45
C PRO A 190 10.92 2.21 11.90
N ASP A 191 10.59 3.24 12.67
CA ASP A 191 9.66 4.32 12.27
C ASP A 191 10.14 5.12 11.05
N HIS A 192 11.44 5.10 10.73
CA HIS A 192 11.98 5.74 9.53
C HIS A 192 11.75 4.92 8.26
N TYR A 193 11.54 3.61 8.39
CA TYR A 193 11.52 2.69 7.25
C TYR A 193 10.16 1.99 7.07
N LEU A 194 9.33 2.00 8.10
CA LEU A 194 8.05 1.28 8.13
C LEU A 194 6.87 2.25 8.28
N LEU A 195 5.83 2.00 7.49
CA LEU A 195 4.50 2.56 7.66
C LEU A 195 3.71 1.74 8.70
N PRO A 196 2.85 2.39 9.51
CA PRO A 196 1.78 1.66 10.17
C PRO A 196 1.06 0.73 9.20
N LEU A 197 0.76 -0.46 9.67
CA LEU A 197 0.13 -1.57 8.95
C LEU A 197 1.02 -2.24 7.89
N ASP A 198 2.31 -1.89 7.80
CA ASP A 198 3.27 -2.71 7.07
C ASP A 198 3.35 -4.11 7.67
N ILE A 199 3.41 -5.11 6.79
CA ILE A 199 3.74 -6.46 7.19
C ILE A 199 5.27 -6.53 7.27
N VAL A 200 5.80 -6.91 8.42
CA VAL A 200 7.24 -7.12 8.61
C VAL A 200 7.51 -8.60 8.76
N SER A 201 8.63 -9.07 8.20
CA SER A 201 9.05 -10.44 8.42
C SER A 201 10.54 -10.57 8.62
N ARG A 202 10.94 -11.62 9.33
CA ARG A 202 12.34 -11.92 9.62
C ARG A 202 12.59 -13.43 9.62
N PRO A 203 13.82 -13.89 9.33
CA PRO A 203 14.13 -15.31 9.42
C PRO A 203 13.96 -15.87 10.83
N ILE A 204 13.63 -17.16 10.91
CA ILE A 204 13.69 -17.97 12.12
C ILE A 204 15.00 -18.78 12.05
N ALA A 205 15.80 -18.78 13.12
CA ALA A 205 17.10 -19.44 13.11
C ALA A 205 16.99 -20.92 12.75
N ASN A 206 17.92 -21.39 11.93
CA ASN A 206 18.02 -22.79 11.47
C ASN A 206 16.78 -23.30 10.71
N THR A 207 15.95 -22.42 10.15
CA THR A 207 14.82 -22.81 9.31
C THR A 207 14.76 -21.96 8.04
N ALA A 208 14.09 -22.46 7.00
CA ALA A 208 13.71 -21.64 5.84
C ALA A 208 12.48 -20.76 6.10
N LEU A 209 11.89 -20.86 7.30
CA LEU A 209 10.68 -20.14 7.66
C LEU A 209 11.01 -18.73 8.14
N ARG A 210 10.03 -17.85 7.98
CA ARG A 210 10.04 -16.47 8.47
C ARG A 210 8.97 -16.30 9.54
N HIS A 211 9.26 -15.42 10.48
CA HIS A 211 8.34 -14.90 11.48
C HIS A 211 7.75 -13.60 10.95
N TYR A 212 6.43 -13.41 11.10
CA TYR A 212 5.70 -12.26 10.55
C TYR A 212 5.04 -11.45 11.66
N GLY A 213 4.89 -10.15 11.42
CA GLY A 213 4.17 -9.22 12.29
C GLY A 213 3.60 -8.05 11.52
N ILE A 214 2.71 -7.31 12.15
CA ILE A 214 2.11 -6.07 11.66
C ILE A 214 2.74 -4.92 12.42
N TYR A 215 3.44 -4.04 11.71
CA TYR A 215 3.99 -2.84 12.33
C TYR A 215 2.89 -1.85 12.69
N LEU A 216 2.81 -1.39 13.94
CA LEU A 216 1.81 -0.41 14.35
C LEU A 216 2.34 1.04 14.35
N GLY A 217 3.65 1.21 14.17
CA GLY A 217 4.31 2.47 14.48
C GLY A 217 4.76 2.57 15.93
N ASN A 218 5.60 3.57 16.23
CA ASN A 218 6.13 3.83 17.56
C ASN A 218 6.83 2.60 18.17
N LYS A 219 7.62 1.90 17.35
CA LYS A 219 8.32 0.67 17.74
C LYS A 219 7.38 -0.39 18.34
N ALA A 220 6.13 -0.49 17.89
CA ALA A 220 5.19 -1.54 18.28
C ALA A 220 4.86 -2.47 17.09
N VAL A 221 4.67 -3.75 17.39
CA VAL A 221 4.36 -4.81 16.43
C VAL A 221 3.29 -5.72 17.02
N VAL A 222 2.30 -6.09 16.19
CA VAL A 222 1.39 -7.19 16.52
C VAL A 222 1.87 -8.44 15.81
N HIS A 223 2.03 -9.53 16.55
CA HIS A 223 2.32 -10.83 15.98
C HIS A 223 1.76 -11.94 16.87
N ILE A 224 1.76 -13.15 16.35
CA ILE A 224 1.39 -14.35 17.10
C ILE A 224 2.62 -14.92 17.81
N THR A 225 2.37 -15.46 18.99
CA THR A 225 3.31 -16.20 19.85
C THR A 225 2.67 -17.53 20.25
N ASP A 226 3.39 -18.36 20.99
CA ASP A 226 2.84 -19.55 21.63
C ASP A 226 1.68 -19.24 22.60
N GLU A 227 1.74 -18.09 23.26
CA GLU A 227 0.69 -17.57 24.12
C GLU A 227 -0.49 -16.94 23.36
N GLY A 228 -0.43 -16.91 22.02
CA GLY A 228 -1.41 -16.28 21.14
C GLY A 228 -0.95 -14.93 20.59
N THR A 229 -1.90 -14.19 20.01
CA THR A 229 -1.64 -12.89 19.38
C THR A 229 -1.42 -11.79 20.41
N LYS A 230 -0.32 -11.04 20.27
CA LYS A 230 0.10 -9.99 21.20
C LYS A 230 0.58 -8.73 20.48
N CYS A 231 0.46 -7.60 21.16
CA CYS A 231 1.14 -6.37 20.80
C CYS A 231 2.42 -6.24 21.64
N GLU A 232 3.58 -6.29 21.00
CA GLU A 232 4.89 -6.21 21.66
C GLU A 232 5.75 -5.08 21.10
N SER A 233 6.81 -4.75 21.82
CA SER A 233 7.83 -3.83 21.31
C SER A 233 8.57 -4.44 20.12
N TRP A 234 8.99 -3.59 19.19
CA TRP A 234 9.83 -3.92 18.05
C TRP A 234 11.09 -4.69 18.45
N ASN A 235 11.72 -4.32 19.58
CA ASN A 235 12.91 -5.02 20.06
C ASN A 235 12.60 -6.46 20.47
N LYS A 236 11.46 -6.73 21.12
CA LYS A 236 11.03 -8.11 21.44
C LYS A 236 10.71 -8.91 20.17
N PHE A 237 10.05 -8.28 19.20
CA PHE A 237 9.78 -8.90 17.91
C PHE A 237 11.07 -9.29 17.20
N HIS A 238 12.03 -8.36 17.09
CA HIS A 238 13.30 -8.54 16.38
C HIS A 238 14.30 -9.44 17.15
N ASN A 239 14.50 -9.15 18.44
CA ASN A 239 15.38 -9.86 19.36
C ASN A 239 14.54 -10.49 20.48
N PRO A 240 13.93 -11.65 20.25
CA PRO A 240 13.28 -12.39 21.33
C PRO A 240 14.36 -12.79 22.33
N THR A 241 14.53 -12.00 23.40
CA THR A 241 15.40 -12.33 24.51
C THR A 241 14.89 -13.63 25.12
N LEU A 242 15.81 -14.54 25.45
CA LEU A 242 15.58 -15.68 26.32
C LEU A 242 15.18 -15.16 27.70
N SER A 243 13.97 -14.65 27.87
CA SER A 243 13.43 -14.35 29.18
C SER A 243 13.07 -15.68 29.84
N SER A 244 14.09 -16.21 30.52
CA SER A 244 14.09 -17.16 31.63
C SER A 244 12.70 -17.67 32.04
N GLY A 245 12.38 -18.91 31.66
CA GLY A 245 11.38 -19.72 32.38
C GLY A 245 10.11 -20.11 31.62
N SER A 246 9.77 -19.45 30.52
CA SER A 246 8.71 -19.97 29.64
C SER A 246 9.33 -20.93 28.63
N SER A 247 8.79 -22.15 28.57
CA SER A 247 9.11 -23.20 27.61
C SER A 247 8.72 -22.77 26.18
N TYR A 248 9.36 -21.72 25.68
CA TYR A 248 9.26 -21.28 24.30
C TYR A 248 9.84 -22.43 23.44
N PHE A 249 8.96 -23.14 22.75
CA PHE A 249 9.22 -24.25 21.82
C PHE A 249 9.42 -25.65 22.43
N SER A 250 8.32 -26.26 22.90
CA SER A 250 8.13 -27.73 22.82
C SER A 250 8.00 -28.25 21.35
N PHE A 251 8.32 -27.41 20.36
CA PHE A 251 8.14 -27.68 18.93
C PHE A 251 9.29 -28.48 18.29
N PHE A 252 10.50 -28.44 18.86
CA PHE A 252 11.63 -29.20 18.31
C PHE A 252 11.60 -30.69 18.62
N SER A 253 10.74 -31.15 19.55
CA SER A 253 10.57 -32.58 19.78
C SER A 253 10.02 -33.33 18.55
N ILE A 254 9.32 -32.65 17.62
CA ILE A 254 8.76 -33.28 16.42
C ILE A 254 9.77 -33.33 15.25
N PHE A 255 10.71 -32.38 15.17
CA PHE A 255 11.70 -32.32 14.07
C PHE A 255 13.14 -32.67 14.51
N SER A 256 13.38 -32.96 15.78
CA SER A 256 14.71 -33.28 16.31
C SER A 256 14.72 -34.50 17.23
N SER A 257 14.15 -35.62 16.77
CA SER A 257 14.38 -36.92 17.42
C SER A 257 15.85 -37.37 17.41
N ASN A 258 16.76 -36.65 16.72
CA ASN A 258 18.20 -36.97 16.64
C ASN A 258 19.16 -35.83 17.07
N LEU A 259 18.68 -34.72 17.64
CA LEU A 259 19.57 -33.65 18.14
C LEU A 259 19.51 -33.57 19.67
N THR A 260 20.00 -34.62 20.34
CA THR A 260 20.35 -34.55 21.76
C THR A 260 21.70 -33.81 21.88
N ASN A 261 21.74 -32.71 22.64
CA ASN A 261 22.93 -31.90 22.99
C ASN A 261 23.15 -30.55 22.27
N VAL A 262 22.11 -29.83 21.83
CA VAL A 262 22.27 -28.40 21.49
C VAL A 262 21.69 -27.52 22.59
N SER A 263 22.59 -26.98 23.41
CA SER A 263 22.34 -26.00 24.47
C SER A 263 21.84 -24.66 23.91
N ASN A 264 20.72 -24.15 24.46
CA ASN A 264 20.32 -22.73 24.57
C ASN A 264 20.55 -21.80 23.36
N VAL A 265 20.28 -22.25 22.14
CA VAL A 265 20.15 -21.33 20.99
C VAL A 265 18.69 -20.89 20.91
N SER A 266 18.43 -19.59 21.05
CA SER A 266 17.11 -18.99 20.78
C SER A 266 16.71 -19.32 19.34
N VAL A 267 15.84 -20.31 19.17
CA VAL A 267 15.46 -20.77 17.82
C VAL A 267 14.64 -19.70 17.08
N LEU A 268 14.03 -18.76 17.82
CA LEU A 268 13.42 -17.58 17.21
C LEU A 268 14.43 -16.47 16.88
N GLY A 269 15.67 -16.48 17.36
CA GLY A 269 16.66 -15.46 17.06
C GLY A 269 17.37 -15.69 15.72
N GLY A 270 16.68 -15.49 14.59
CA GLY A 270 17.30 -15.64 13.27
C GLY A 270 18.27 -14.49 12.95
N THR A 271 19.53 -14.82 12.64
CA THR A 271 20.50 -13.85 12.09
C THR A 271 20.23 -13.64 10.60
N GLY A 272 19.28 -12.77 10.27
CA GLY A 272 19.08 -12.40 8.88
C GLY A 272 18.27 -11.13 8.72
N LYS A 273 18.19 -10.66 7.48
CA LYS A 273 17.63 -9.34 7.19
C LYS A 273 16.12 -9.32 7.38
N LEU A 274 15.67 -8.25 8.02
CA LEU A 274 14.27 -7.87 8.07
C LEU A 274 13.79 -7.53 6.65
N THR A 275 12.57 -7.92 6.34
CA THR A 275 11.91 -7.51 5.10
C THR A 275 10.60 -6.82 5.43
N ARG A 276 10.32 -5.74 4.70
CA ARG A 276 9.06 -5.01 4.72
C ARG A 276 8.22 -5.44 3.54
N HIS A 277 6.99 -5.87 3.80
CA HIS A 277 5.98 -6.08 2.78
C HIS A 277 4.94 -5.00 2.96
N HIS A 278 5.07 -3.93 2.18
CA HIS A 278 4.04 -2.90 2.13
C HIS A 278 2.90 -3.44 1.28
N PRO A 279 1.68 -3.61 1.83
CA PRO A 279 0.52 -3.86 1.01
C PRO A 279 0.30 -2.59 0.19
N ILE A 280 0.64 -2.63 -1.09
CA ILE A 280 0.29 -1.59 -2.08
C ILE A 280 -1.23 -1.33 -2.06
N ILE A 281 -1.98 -2.31 -1.55
CA ILE A 281 -3.43 -2.39 -1.48
C ILE A 281 -3.88 -2.66 -0.04
N PRO A 282 -4.44 -1.67 0.68
CA PRO A 282 -5.29 -1.98 1.82
C PRO A 282 -6.65 -2.45 1.28
N PHE A 283 -6.89 -3.76 1.16
CA PHE A 283 -8.22 -4.28 0.81
C PHE A 283 -9.30 -3.92 1.82
N LYS A 284 -8.86 -3.57 3.03
CA LYS A 284 -9.68 -3.17 4.15
C LYS A 284 -9.41 -1.70 4.43
N ASN A 285 -10.45 -0.96 4.80
CA ASN A 285 -10.27 0.36 5.39
C ASN A 285 -9.34 0.22 6.61
N GLN A 286 -8.49 1.21 6.85
CA GLN A 286 -7.59 1.21 8.01
C GLN A 286 -8.34 0.94 9.33
N GLU A 287 -9.54 1.50 9.50
CA GLU A 287 -10.38 1.27 10.68
C GLU A 287 -10.80 -0.20 10.84
N VAL A 288 -11.12 -0.89 9.73
CA VAL A 288 -11.46 -2.33 9.72
C VAL A 288 -10.24 -3.16 10.05
N ILE A 289 -9.07 -2.82 9.48
CA ILE A 289 -7.80 -3.49 9.82
C ILE A 289 -7.50 -3.38 11.31
N ILE A 290 -7.62 -2.16 11.87
CA ILE A 290 -7.40 -1.91 13.29
C ILE A 290 -8.38 -2.73 14.14
N GLU A 291 -9.65 -2.80 13.74
CA GLU A 291 -10.66 -3.61 14.41
C GLU A 291 -10.31 -5.10 14.39
N ASP A 292 -9.89 -5.65 13.25
CA ASP A 292 -9.51 -7.07 13.13
C ASP A 292 -8.27 -7.40 13.95
N ILE A 293 -7.25 -6.52 13.94
CA ILE A 293 -6.07 -6.65 14.81
C ILE A 293 -6.51 -6.63 16.28
N SER A 294 -7.40 -5.71 16.66
CA SER A 294 -7.88 -5.57 18.04
C SER A 294 -8.65 -6.80 18.50
N LYS A 295 -9.50 -7.37 17.62
CA LYS A 295 -10.21 -8.63 17.88
C LYS A 295 -9.22 -9.78 18.05
N ALA A 296 -8.25 -9.92 17.14
CA ALA A 296 -7.25 -10.98 17.20
C ALA A 296 -6.44 -10.93 18.49
N VAL A 297 -6.03 -9.74 18.95
CA VAL A 297 -5.34 -9.57 20.24
C VAL A 297 -6.28 -9.89 21.41
N ALA A 298 -7.51 -9.35 21.41
CA ALA A 298 -8.46 -9.52 22.51
C ALA A 298 -8.86 -10.98 22.75
N ILE A 299 -8.97 -11.79 21.70
CA ILE A 299 -9.28 -13.23 21.80
C ILE A 299 -8.03 -14.11 21.95
N ASN A 300 -6.82 -13.51 22.00
CA ASN A 300 -5.54 -14.21 21.92
C ASN A 300 -5.50 -15.21 20.76
N TYR A 301 -5.83 -14.74 19.55
CA TYR A 301 -5.93 -15.58 18.35
C TYR A 301 -4.70 -16.49 18.23
N GLY A 302 -4.98 -17.77 17.96
CA GLY A 302 -3.99 -18.84 17.83
C GLY A 302 -3.40 -19.38 19.14
N LYS A 303 -3.81 -18.90 20.32
CA LYS A 303 -3.39 -19.50 21.60
C LYS A 303 -3.75 -20.99 21.65
N GLY A 304 -2.76 -21.85 21.87
CA GLY A 304 -2.92 -23.31 21.91
C GLY A 304 -3.25 -23.98 20.56
N LYS A 305 -3.49 -23.22 19.50
CA LYS A 305 -3.74 -23.70 18.13
C LYS A 305 -2.62 -23.34 17.15
N TYR A 306 -1.71 -22.45 17.54
CA TYR A 306 -0.61 -21.98 16.72
C TYR A 306 0.29 -23.15 16.31
N GLY A 307 0.60 -23.24 15.02
CA GLY A 307 1.61 -24.14 14.48
C GLY A 307 2.41 -23.47 13.38
N LEU A 308 3.70 -23.80 13.26
CA LEU A 308 4.54 -23.30 12.15
C LEU A 308 3.94 -23.64 10.76
N LEU A 309 3.23 -24.77 10.69
CA LEU A 309 2.63 -25.32 9.49
C LEU A 309 1.11 -25.12 9.40
N LYS A 310 0.45 -24.48 10.38
CA LYS A 310 -1.01 -24.22 10.37
C LYS A 310 -1.33 -23.03 11.29
N ASN A 311 -2.13 -22.08 10.84
CA ASN A 311 -2.49 -20.87 11.61
C ASN A 311 -1.24 -20.12 12.14
N ASN A 312 -0.24 -20.00 11.27
CA ASN A 312 1.05 -19.39 11.60
C ASN A 312 0.98 -17.85 11.59
N CYS A 313 2.13 -17.20 11.79
CA CYS A 313 2.24 -15.75 11.80
C CYS A 313 1.79 -15.11 10.49
N GLU A 314 2.08 -15.76 9.36
CA GLU A 314 1.70 -15.26 8.04
C GLU A 314 0.18 -15.26 7.84
N HIS A 315 -0.53 -16.28 8.33
CA HIS A 315 -2.00 -16.31 8.30
C HIS A 315 -2.60 -15.13 9.06
N LEU A 316 -2.13 -14.87 10.28
CA LEU A 316 -2.61 -13.76 11.09
C LEU A 316 -2.46 -12.42 10.35
N VAL A 317 -1.26 -12.13 9.84
CA VAL A 317 -1.00 -10.84 9.18
C VAL A 317 -1.79 -10.70 7.89
N ASN A 318 -1.90 -11.77 7.09
CA ASN A 318 -2.65 -11.75 5.84
C ASN A 318 -4.16 -11.61 6.11
N MET A 319 -4.68 -12.28 7.13
CA MET A 319 -6.09 -12.17 7.52
C MET A 319 -6.41 -10.75 8.01
N CYS A 320 -5.59 -10.17 8.88
CA CYS A 320 -5.82 -8.82 9.41
C CYS A 320 -5.67 -7.74 8.32
N ILE A 321 -4.56 -7.77 7.58
CA ILE A 321 -4.21 -6.69 6.63
C ILE A 321 -4.93 -6.84 5.29
N LEU A 322 -4.99 -8.06 4.76
CA LEU A 322 -5.48 -8.32 3.40
C LEU A 322 -6.88 -8.92 3.40
N GLY A 323 -7.36 -9.39 4.55
CA GLY A 323 -8.54 -10.24 4.64
C GLY A 323 -8.30 -11.70 4.30
N ILE A 324 -7.10 -12.08 3.85
CA ILE A 324 -6.84 -13.38 3.23
C ILE A 324 -6.34 -14.36 4.28
N ASN A 325 -7.14 -15.39 4.59
CA ASN A 325 -6.69 -16.49 5.46
C ASN A 325 -5.83 -17.51 4.69
N ARG A 326 -4.60 -17.11 4.32
CA ARG A 326 -3.61 -17.97 3.63
C ARG A 326 -2.19 -17.65 4.04
N SER A 327 -1.32 -18.64 3.98
CA SER A 327 0.14 -18.51 4.14
C SER A 327 0.87 -19.01 2.90
N GLY A 328 1.68 -18.16 2.28
CA GLY A 328 2.59 -18.60 1.21
C GLY A 328 3.58 -19.67 1.69
N GLN A 329 4.02 -19.60 2.94
CA GLN A 329 4.98 -20.57 3.50
C GLN A 329 4.44 -22.01 3.59
N VAL A 330 3.12 -22.18 3.69
CA VAL A 330 2.49 -23.48 3.99
C VAL A 330 1.55 -23.92 2.87
N ASP A 331 0.77 -23.00 2.31
CA ASP A 331 -0.32 -23.33 1.39
C ASP A 331 0.11 -23.42 -0.07
N GLU A 332 1.33 -23.01 -0.43
CA GLU A 332 1.81 -23.05 -1.84
C GLU A 332 1.82 -24.47 -2.44
N ASN A 333 1.84 -25.52 -1.60
CA ASN A 333 1.75 -26.92 -2.04
C ASN A 333 0.32 -27.49 -2.06
N LEU A 334 -0.67 -26.77 -1.53
CA LEU A 334 -2.06 -27.22 -1.48
C LEU A 334 -2.85 -26.54 -2.60
N ARG A 335 -3.32 -27.33 -3.59
CA ARG A 335 -4.27 -26.91 -4.66
C ARG A 335 -5.65 -26.50 -4.11
N ARG A 336 -5.72 -25.61 -3.13
CA ARG A 336 -6.99 -25.07 -2.60
C ARG A 336 -7.34 -23.77 -3.31
N SER A 337 -8.65 -23.48 -3.42
CA SER A 337 -9.20 -22.29 -4.08
C SER A 337 -8.79 -20.98 -3.37
N PRO A 338 -8.34 -19.93 -4.11
CA PRO A 338 -7.71 -18.71 -3.56
C PRO A 338 -8.57 -17.81 -2.66
N PHE A 339 -9.88 -18.02 -2.58
CA PHE A 339 -10.78 -17.13 -1.84
C PHE A 339 -11.64 -17.91 -0.84
N TRP A 340 -11.14 -18.03 0.39
CA TRP A 340 -11.87 -18.52 1.58
C TRP A 340 -12.08 -17.39 2.61
N LEU A 341 -12.12 -16.13 2.13
CA LEU A 341 -11.93 -14.90 2.94
C LEU A 341 -12.99 -14.59 4.01
N TYR A 342 -14.19 -15.18 3.96
CA TYR A 342 -15.32 -14.69 4.77
C TYR A 342 -15.97 -15.73 5.70
N GLU A 343 -15.95 -17.03 5.35
CA GLU A 343 -16.74 -18.03 6.10
C GLU A 343 -16.17 -18.37 7.49
N GLU A 344 -14.86 -18.27 7.70
CA GLU A 344 -14.25 -18.56 9.00
C GLU A 344 -14.37 -17.38 9.97
N HIS A 345 -14.35 -16.15 9.47
CA HIS A 345 -14.55 -14.95 10.29
C HIS A 345 -15.99 -14.82 10.78
N GLU A 346 -17.00 -15.22 9.99
CA GLU A 346 -18.40 -15.23 10.42
C GLU A 346 -18.72 -16.35 11.42
N SER A 347 -18.09 -17.52 11.29
CA SER A 347 -18.30 -18.62 12.24
C SER A 347 -17.62 -18.39 13.60
N GLU A 348 -16.54 -17.60 13.66
CA GLU A 348 -15.95 -17.13 14.92
C GLU A 348 -16.58 -15.81 15.45
N ALA A 349 -17.33 -15.06 14.62
CA ALA A 349 -18.02 -13.82 15.01
C ALA A 349 -19.18 -14.01 16.00
N GLY A 350 -19.53 -15.25 16.34
CA GLY A 350 -20.38 -15.55 17.51
C GLY A 350 -19.70 -15.22 18.85
N PHE A 351 -18.39 -14.95 18.86
CA PHE A 351 -17.66 -14.52 20.03
C PHE A 351 -17.78 -12.99 20.18
N ASN A 352 -18.58 -12.55 21.16
CA ASN A 352 -18.56 -11.16 21.63
C ASN A 352 -17.43 -11.05 22.67
N PRO A 353 -16.21 -10.63 22.31
CA PRO A 353 -15.16 -10.41 23.30
C PRO A 353 -15.69 -9.40 24.34
N PRO A 354 -15.29 -9.52 25.62
CA PRO A 354 -15.69 -8.57 26.63
C PRO A 354 -15.35 -7.14 26.16
N ASN A 355 -16.39 -6.31 26.01
CA ASN A 355 -16.34 -5.02 25.32
C ASN A 355 -15.18 -4.11 25.78
N SER A 356 -14.76 -4.21 27.04
CA SER A 356 -13.68 -3.40 27.61
C SER A 356 -12.28 -3.77 27.08
N SER A 357 -11.96 -5.06 26.95
CA SER A 357 -10.63 -5.49 26.48
C SER A 357 -10.40 -5.12 25.02
N TYR A 358 -11.38 -5.42 24.17
CA TYR A 358 -11.36 -5.05 22.75
C TYR A 358 -11.19 -3.54 22.55
N LYS A 359 -11.98 -2.73 23.25
CA LYS A 359 -11.90 -1.27 23.16
C LYS A 359 -10.53 -0.74 23.58
N ASN A 360 -9.96 -1.26 24.66
CA ASN A 360 -8.63 -0.87 25.13
C ASN A 360 -7.54 -1.18 24.10
N HIS A 361 -7.61 -2.36 23.44
CA HIS A 361 -6.66 -2.71 22.39
C HIS A 361 -6.82 -1.81 21.15
N LYS A 362 -8.06 -1.53 20.74
CA LYS A 362 -8.35 -0.62 19.64
C LYS A 362 -7.77 0.78 19.90
N ASP A 363 -8.07 1.35 21.07
CA ASP A 363 -7.58 2.67 21.46
C ASP A 363 -6.03 2.70 21.51
N HIS A 364 -5.41 1.63 21.99
CA HIS A 364 -3.95 1.50 22.01
C HIS A 364 -3.36 1.47 20.60
N ILE A 365 -3.91 0.64 19.70
CA ILE A 365 -3.44 0.52 18.32
C ILE A 365 -3.61 1.86 17.59
N GLU A 366 -4.79 2.48 17.69
CA GLU A 366 -5.03 3.81 17.11
C GLU A 366 -4.04 4.85 17.62
N LYS A 367 -3.74 4.83 18.93
CA LYS A 367 -2.74 5.74 19.53
C LYS A 367 -1.34 5.51 18.95
N CYS A 368 -0.92 4.25 18.79
CA CYS A 368 0.37 3.92 18.18
C CYS A 368 0.46 4.46 16.74
N ILE A 369 -0.56 4.21 15.93
CA ILE A 369 -0.62 4.65 14.54
C ILE A 369 -0.57 6.19 14.47
N ARG A 370 -1.45 6.87 15.22
CA ARG A 370 -1.50 8.34 15.25
C ARG A 370 -0.18 8.95 15.73
N GLN A 371 0.50 8.33 16.70
CA GLN A 371 1.78 8.84 17.21
C GLN A 371 2.90 8.64 16.18
N ALA A 372 2.92 7.50 15.49
CA ALA A 372 3.89 7.25 14.43
C ALA A 372 3.72 8.21 13.26
N GLU A 373 2.48 8.50 12.86
CA GLU A 373 2.17 9.53 11.87
C GLU A 373 2.65 10.92 12.31
N LYS A 374 2.49 11.28 13.59
CA LYS A 374 2.97 12.57 14.11
C LYS A 374 4.50 12.68 14.14
N ASN A 375 5.18 11.59 14.45
CA ASN A 375 6.63 11.56 14.61
C ASN A 375 7.40 11.40 13.29
N ARG A 376 6.68 11.11 12.21
CA ARG A 376 7.28 10.83 10.92
C ARG A 376 7.87 12.08 10.25
N LYS A 377 9.03 11.89 9.63
CA LYS A 377 9.59 12.85 8.69
C LYS A 377 8.92 12.68 7.35
N TYR A 378 8.15 13.69 6.95
CA TYR A 378 7.57 13.75 5.62
C TYR A 378 8.45 14.61 4.72
N SER A 379 8.64 14.16 3.48
CA SER A 379 9.29 14.96 2.44
C SER A 379 8.44 16.16 2.00
N LEU A 380 7.13 16.09 2.23
CA LEU A 380 6.15 17.14 1.94
C LEU A 380 5.27 17.43 3.17
N CYS A 381 4.85 18.68 3.34
CA CYS A 381 3.90 19.03 4.40
C CYS A 381 2.47 18.57 4.04
N LYS A 382 1.60 18.40 5.05
CA LYS A 382 0.19 18.00 4.84
C LYS A 382 -0.56 18.88 3.84
N ARG A 383 -0.24 20.18 3.81
CA ARG A 383 -0.80 21.14 2.85
C ARG A 383 -0.37 20.84 1.42
N GLN A 384 0.89 20.48 1.20
CA GLN A 384 1.40 20.08 -0.12
C GLN A 384 0.77 18.75 -0.58
N ILE A 385 0.55 17.82 0.35
CA ILE A 385 -0.14 16.54 0.08
C ILE A 385 -1.59 16.80 -0.35
N GLY A 386 -2.32 17.61 0.40
CA GLY A 386 -3.72 17.95 0.11
C GLY A 386 -3.92 18.60 -1.27
N ARG A 387 -2.93 19.33 -1.77
CA ARG A 387 -2.96 19.95 -3.10
C ARG A 387 -2.77 18.97 -4.26
N LYS A 388 -2.32 17.75 -3.98
CA LYS A 388 -2.18 16.70 -4.99
C LYS A 388 -3.45 15.87 -5.17
N ARG A 389 -4.58 16.36 -4.67
CA ARG A 389 -5.92 15.81 -4.89
C ARG A 389 -6.62 16.61 -5.98
N PHE A 390 -7.47 15.92 -6.74
CA PHE A 390 -8.45 16.55 -7.59
C PHE A 390 -9.65 17.00 -6.76
N ASP A 391 -10.04 18.26 -6.88
CA ASP A 391 -11.19 18.78 -6.13
C ASP A 391 -12.51 18.27 -6.71
N LYS A 392 -12.51 18.01 -8.02
CA LYS A 392 -13.65 17.46 -8.75
C LYS A 392 -13.22 16.39 -9.75
N ARG A 393 -14.20 15.67 -10.29
CA ARG A 393 -14.03 14.80 -11.44
C ARG A 393 -13.72 15.65 -12.67
N ILE A 394 -12.65 15.31 -13.39
CA ILE A 394 -12.23 16.02 -14.60
C ILE A 394 -12.26 15.05 -15.78
N GLU A 395 -12.99 15.39 -16.84
CA GLU A 395 -13.02 14.62 -18.08
C GLU A 395 -12.35 15.42 -19.20
N LEU A 396 -11.35 14.81 -19.84
CA LEU A 396 -10.60 15.39 -20.95
C LEU A 396 -10.72 14.52 -22.20
N ARG A 397 -10.68 15.19 -23.36
CA ARG A 397 -10.72 14.56 -24.69
C ARG A 397 -9.59 15.13 -25.55
N PRO A 398 -8.43 14.48 -25.58
CA PRO A 398 -7.32 14.91 -26.43
C PRO A 398 -7.77 15.07 -27.88
N THR A 399 -7.50 16.22 -28.47
CA THR A 399 -7.91 16.55 -29.85
C THR A 399 -6.71 17.17 -30.59
N PRO A 400 -6.08 16.44 -31.55
CA PRO A 400 -6.36 15.05 -31.92
C PRO A 400 -5.99 14.05 -30.80
N PRO A 401 -6.45 12.79 -30.87
CA PRO A 401 -6.00 11.75 -29.94
C PRO A 401 -4.48 11.71 -29.81
N CYS A 402 -3.98 11.67 -28.57
CA CYS A 402 -2.53 11.76 -28.30
C CYS A 402 -2.00 10.49 -27.62
N LYS A 403 -0.71 10.20 -27.75
CA LYS A 403 -0.03 9.19 -26.93
C LYS A 403 0.39 9.80 -25.59
N ILE A 404 0.59 8.96 -24.57
CA ILE A 404 1.36 9.36 -23.39
C ILE A 404 2.78 9.68 -23.86
N GLN A 405 3.25 10.91 -23.63
CA GLN A 405 4.52 11.40 -24.17
C GLN A 405 5.72 10.94 -23.33
#